data_AF-O50898-F1
#
_entry.id   AF-O50898-F1
#
_cell.length_a   1.000
_cell.length_b   1.000
_cell.length_c   1.000
_cell.angle_alpha   90.00
_cell.angle_beta   90.00
_cell.angle_gamma   90.00
#
_symmetry.space_group_name_H-M   'P 1'
#
loop_
_entity.id
_entity.type
_entity.pdbx_description
1 polymer ?
#
loop_
_entity_poly.entity_id
_entity_poly.type
_entity_poly.pdbx_seq_one_letter_code
_entity_poly.pdbx_strand_id
1 'polypeptide(L)'
;MKRVIVSFVVLILGCNLDDNSKMERKGSNKLIRESGSDRRGQENRALGAMNFGLFSGDSGVVYDLQNYETLKALENKNKFIDYSKIEFLEGTKSINAFIWAVSVRWIKIKARDLFGECGDFIKELKGIKYSYLVSPVDGSYISYAMPIIVFETTRESDPLYSVSGFKLISKGNDINFNENKSGFWGRLPMSEKSVESGLVTAYPFGSSDAKKVIEAFASLYNNGTWSDMIAEITIKSKQYPKNEKVYRITLDSQLFNVAMKKIIEKYPKIKSASFAFNSLIN
;
A
#
# COMPACT_ATOMS: atom_id res chain seq x y z
N MET A 1 -30.17 38.36 28.46
CA MET A 1 -29.01 38.89 27.72
C MET A 1 -28.23 37.74 27.11
N LYS A 2 -27.66 37.99 25.92
CA LYS A 2 -27.35 37.04 24.84
C LYS A 2 -26.27 36.01 25.18
N ARG A 3 -26.48 34.75 24.76
CA ARG A 3 -25.44 33.74 24.58
C ARG A 3 -24.70 34.04 23.29
N VAL A 4 -23.39 34.25 23.34
CA VAL A 4 -22.54 34.47 22.18
C VAL A 4 -22.05 33.10 21.69
N ILE A 5 -22.57 32.68 20.54
CA ILE A 5 -22.04 31.57 19.76
C ILE A 5 -20.88 32.14 18.94
N VAL A 6 -19.64 31.75 19.25
CA VAL A 6 -18.48 32.12 18.44
C VAL A 6 -18.35 31.08 17.34
N SER A 7 -18.84 31.46 16.15
CA SER A 7 -18.62 30.74 14.89
C SER A 7 -17.19 30.99 14.42
N PHE A 8 -16.36 29.96 14.34
CA PHE A 8 -15.02 30.07 13.75
C PHE A 8 -15.13 29.91 12.23
N VAL A 9 -15.08 31.04 11.56
CA VAL A 9 -14.99 31.18 10.10
C VAL A 9 -13.59 30.77 9.65
N VAL A 10 -13.53 29.80 8.74
CA VAL A 10 -12.34 29.38 8.02
C VAL A 10 -11.92 30.50 7.06
N LEU A 11 -10.67 30.96 7.16
CA LEU A 11 -10.06 31.90 6.22
C LEU A 11 -8.67 31.40 5.84
N ILE A 12 -8.51 31.18 4.54
CA ILE A 12 -7.50 30.29 3.95
C ILE A 12 -7.13 30.98 2.60
N LEU A 13 -5.93 31.57 2.51
CA LEU A 13 -5.29 32.09 1.28
C LEU A 13 -3.84 31.56 1.03
N GLY A 14 -3.63 30.95 -0.15
CA GLY A 14 -2.40 30.89 -0.97
C GLY A 14 -1.21 29.98 -0.57
N CYS A 15 -0.83 29.02 -1.44
CA CYS A 15 0.47 28.32 -1.43
C CYS A 15 0.98 28.06 -2.88
N ASN A 16 2.30 28.18 -3.10
CA ASN A 16 3.04 27.74 -4.32
C ASN A 16 4.22 26.86 -3.85
N LEU A 17 4.67 25.88 -4.66
CA LEU A 17 5.59 24.78 -4.26
C LEU A 17 6.88 24.74 -5.11
N ASP A 18 8.00 24.43 -4.43
CA ASP A 18 9.30 24.04 -5.01
C ASP A 18 9.64 22.58 -4.59
N ASP A 19 10.18 21.80 -5.54
CA ASP A 19 10.49 20.37 -5.41
C ASP A 19 11.96 20.13 -5.02
N ASN A 20 12.23 19.62 -3.80
CA ASN A 20 13.50 18.98 -3.46
C ASN A 20 13.36 18.06 -2.22
N SER A 21 13.37 16.74 -2.42
CA SER A 21 13.56 15.75 -1.34
C SER A 21 14.92 15.06 -1.46
N LYS A 22 15.62 14.86 -0.33
CA LYS A 22 16.91 14.13 -0.25
C LYS A 22 16.72 12.82 0.54
N MET A 23 17.28 11.74 0.01
CA MET A 23 17.27 10.40 0.60
C MET A 23 18.65 10.09 1.21
N GLU A 24 18.70 9.64 2.46
CA GLU A 24 19.95 9.18 3.09
C GLU A 24 20.25 7.73 2.68
N ARG A 25 21.42 7.48 2.09
CA ARG A 25 21.95 6.12 1.86
C ARG A 25 23.00 5.80 2.92
N LYS A 26 22.82 4.70 3.67
CA LYS A 26 23.91 4.06 4.40
C LYS A 26 24.68 3.14 3.46
N GLY A 27 25.92 3.51 3.15
CA GLY A 27 26.87 2.68 2.43
C GLY A 27 27.50 1.63 3.36
N SER A 28 27.78 0.45 2.81
CA SER A 28 28.80 -0.43 3.34
C SER A 28 29.59 -1.02 2.16
N ASN A 29 30.87 -0.65 2.12
CA ASN A 29 31.88 -1.25 1.27
C ASN A 29 32.30 -2.59 1.88
N LYS A 30 32.36 -3.65 1.07
CA LYS A 30 33.47 -4.62 1.14
C LYS A 30 33.62 -5.35 -0.19
N LEU A 31 34.71 -5.01 -0.89
CA LEU A 31 35.33 -5.83 -1.93
C LEU A 31 35.97 -7.05 -1.27
N ILE A 32 35.90 -8.22 -1.92
CA ILE A 32 37.05 -9.09 -2.24
C ILE A 32 36.59 -10.08 -3.33
N ARG A 33 37.48 -10.24 -4.30
CA ARG A 33 37.42 -11.04 -5.51
C ARG A 33 38.23 -12.30 -5.22
N GLU A 34 37.77 -13.48 -5.62
CA GLU A 34 38.67 -14.58 -5.98
C GLU A 34 37.96 -15.58 -6.91
N SER A 35 38.72 -16.01 -7.91
CA SER A 35 38.35 -16.88 -9.03
C SER A 35 38.98 -18.26 -8.83
N GLY A 36 38.29 -19.34 -9.22
CA GLY A 36 38.89 -20.67 -9.28
C GLY A 36 37.93 -21.74 -9.80
N SER A 37 38.44 -22.58 -10.68
CA SER A 37 37.78 -23.54 -11.58
C SER A 37 37.30 -24.85 -10.93
N ASP A 38 36.33 -25.52 -11.59
CA ASP A 38 36.49 -26.80 -12.33
C ASP A 38 35.36 -27.85 -12.16
N ARG A 39 34.95 -28.38 -13.31
CA ARG A 39 34.47 -29.74 -13.66
C ARG A 39 33.26 -30.43 -12.97
N ARG A 40 32.29 -30.73 -13.86
CA ARG A 40 31.50 -31.98 -14.06
C ARG A 40 31.43 -33.03 -12.93
N GLY A 41 30.19 -33.44 -12.65
CA GLY A 41 29.84 -34.78 -12.17
C GLY A 41 28.32 -34.95 -12.02
N GLN A 42 27.71 -35.75 -12.91
CA GLN A 42 26.37 -36.33 -12.70
C GLN A 42 26.44 -37.33 -11.53
N GLU A 43 25.41 -37.39 -10.69
CA GLU A 43 24.67 -38.65 -10.45
C GLU A 43 23.39 -38.43 -9.64
N ASN A 44 22.37 -39.17 -10.06
CA ASN A 44 21.07 -39.34 -9.43
C ASN A 44 21.20 -40.09 -8.10
N ARG A 45 20.33 -39.79 -7.13
CA ARG A 45 19.50 -40.80 -6.45
C ARG A 45 18.38 -40.13 -5.64
N ALA A 46 17.18 -40.61 -5.92
CA ALA A 46 15.94 -40.34 -5.20
C ALA A 46 15.98 -40.87 -3.76
N LEU A 47 15.12 -40.31 -2.89
CA LEU A 47 14.26 -41.04 -1.95
C LEU A 47 13.39 -40.03 -1.19
N GLY A 48 12.07 -40.25 -1.17
CA GLY A 48 11.15 -39.47 -0.34
C GLY A 48 9.73 -39.32 -0.90
N ALA A 49 9.19 -40.32 -1.58
CA ALA A 49 7.76 -40.39 -1.83
C ALA A 49 7.06 -40.80 -0.51
N MET A 50 6.16 -39.95 0.00
CA MET A 50 5.16 -40.38 0.98
C MET A 50 3.75 -40.17 0.41
N ASN A 51 3.04 -41.28 0.47
CA ASN A 51 1.73 -41.58 -0.07
C ASN A 51 0.62 -40.61 0.37
N PHE A 52 -0.23 -40.20 -0.57
CA PHE A 52 -1.66 -40.05 -0.30
C PHE A 52 -2.41 -41.06 -1.18
N GLY A 53 -3.14 -41.95 -0.51
CA GLY A 53 -3.85 -43.06 -1.12
C GLY A 53 -4.95 -42.58 -2.05
N LEU A 54 -5.05 -43.27 -3.19
CA LEU A 54 -6.21 -43.30 -4.04
C LEU A 54 -7.42 -43.85 -3.25
N PHE A 55 -8.46 -43.04 -3.10
CA PHE A 55 -9.82 -43.55 -3.06
C PHE A 55 -10.47 -43.28 -4.40
N SER A 56 -10.59 -44.34 -5.20
CA SER A 56 -11.44 -44.39 -6.38
C SER A 56 -12.91 -44.45 -5.93
N GLY A 57 -13.66 -43.40 -6.24
CA GLY A 57 -15.12 -43.36 -6.16
C GLY A 57 -15.63 -42.56 -7.34
N ASP A 58 -16.13 -43.28 -8.34
CA ASP A 58 -16.73 -42.73 -9.55
C ASP A 58 -17.96 -41.89 -9.17
N SER A 59 -17.87 -40.59 -9.43
CA SER A 59 -19.03 -39.72 -9.64
C SER A 59 -18.54 -38.56 -10.49
N GLY A 60 -19.18 -38.37 -11.64
CA GLY A 60 -18.87 -37.30 -12.57
C GLY A 60 -19.05 -35.94 -11.89
N VAL A 61 -17.97 -35.40 -11.36
CA VAL A 61 -17.91 -34.02 -10.90
C VAL A 61 -17.18 -33.27 -12.00
N VAL A 62 -17.96 -32.52 -12.78
CA VAL A 62 -17.45 -31.42 -13.59
C VAL A 62 -16.65 -30.55 -12.62
N TYR A 63 -15.32 -30.65 -12.66
CA TYR A 63 -14.46 -29.73 -11.95
C TYR A 63 -14.76 -28.36 -12.55
N ASP A 64 -15.52 -27.57 -11.80
CA ASP A 64 -15.86 -26.21 -12.15
C ASP A 64 -14.55 -25.44 -12.40
N LEU A 65 -14.28 -25.12 -13.66
CA LEU A 65 -13.05 -24.47 -14.10
C LEU A 65 -12.85 -23.14 -13.36
N GLN A 66 -13.95 -22.53 -12.89
CA GLN A 66 -13.94 -21.35 -12.04
C GLN A 66 -13.28 -21.60 -10.68
N ASN A 67 -13.50 -22.77 -10.06
CA ASN A 67 -12.87 -23.12 -8.78
C ASN A 67 -11.37 -23.36 -8.90
N TYR A 68 -10.90 -23.93 -10.02
CA TYR A 68 -9.48 -24.15 -10.25
C TYR A 68 -8.70 -22.84 -10.44
N GLU A 69 -9.20 -21.91 -11.25
CA GLU A 69 -8.55 -20.60 -11.41
C GLU A 69 -8.61 -19.77 -10.12
N THR A 70 -9.70 -19.86 -9.36
CA THR A 70 -9.82 -19.21 -8.04
C THR A 70 -8.84 -19.79 -7.03
N LEU A 71 -8.68 -21.12 -6.98
CA LEU A 71 -7.70 -21.79 -6.13
C LEU A 71 -6.25 -21.47 -6.53
N LYS A 72 -5.97 -21.37 -7.83
CA LYS A 72 -4.66 -20.99 -8.36
C LYS A 72 -4.33 -19.52 -8.12
N ALA A 73 -5.33 -18.62 -8.18
CA ALA A 73 -5.20 -17.23 -7.78
C ALA A 73 -4.95 -17.09 -6.26
N LEU A 74 -5.65 -17.88 -5.44
CA LEU A 74 -5.45 -17.96 -3.99
C LEU A 74 -4.06 -18.54 -3.64
N GLU A 75 -3.64 -19.58 -4.36
CA GLU A 75 -2.30 -20.18 -4.21
C GLU A 75 -1.22 -19.17 -4.62
N ASN A 76 -1.36 -18.48 -5.75
CA ASN A 76 -0.42 -17.45 -6.19
C ASN A 76 -0.34 -16.25 -5.23
N LYS A 77 -1.45 -15.85 -4.60
CA LYS A 77 -1.49 -14.80 -3.57
C LYS A 77 -0.76 -15.22 -2.28
N ASN A 78 -0.95 -16.47 -1.82
CA ASN A 78 -0.40 -16.96 -0.56
C ASN A 78 1.04 -17.51 -0.65
N LYS A 79 1.56 -17.80 -1.84
CA LYS A 79 2.81 -18.60 -1.98
C LYS A 79 4.12 -17.83 -1.81
N PHE A 80 4.15 -16.51 -1.62
CA PHE A 80 5.43 -15.76 -1.62
C PHE A 80 5.59 -14.60 -0.63
N ILE A 81 4.67 -14.40 0.32
CA ILE A 81 4.80 -13.28 1.26
C ILE A 81 5.33 -13.76 2.61
N ASP A 82 6.65 -13.65 2.76
CA ASP A 82 7.27 -13.72 4.08
C ASP A 82 7.03 -12.39 4.83
N TYR A 83 5.93 -12.31 5.57
CA TYR A 83 5.57 -11.14 6.38
C TYR A 83 6.65 -10.78 7.41
N SER A 84 7.55 -11.70 7.76
CA SER A 84 8.68 -11.42 8.65
C SER A 84 9.76 -10.56 7.97
N LYS A 85 9.86 -10.58 6.64
CA LYS A 85 10.90 -9.88 5.84
C LYS A 85 10.37 -8.67 5.06
N ILE A 86 9.32 -8.01 5.54
CA ILE A 86 8.83 -6.76 4.94
C ILE A 86 9.96 -5.72 4.97
N GLU A 87 10.32 -5.24 3.78
CA GLU A 87 11.28 -4.15 3.60
C GLU A 87 10.60 -2.79 3.69
N PHE A 88 11.20 -1.89 4.47
CA PHE A 88 10.74 -0.52 4.64
C PHE A 88 11.68 0.47 3.96
N LEU A 89 11.07 1.49 3.36
CA LEU A 89 11.70 2.70 2.90
C LEU A 89 11.32 3.81 3.87
N GLU A 90 12.28 4.64 4.23
CA GLU A 90 12.09 5.75 5.15
C GLU A 90 12.66 7.01 4.56
N GLY A 91 12.10 8.12 4.97
CA GLY A 91 12.63 9.41 4.60
C GLY A 91 11.95 10.53 5.34
N THR A 92 12.31 11.73 4.91
CA THR A 92 11.79 12.97 5.46
C THR A 92 11.27 13.81 4.32
N LYS A 93 10.12 14.44 4.53
CA LYS A 93 9.51 15.34 3.56
C LYS A 93 9.26 16.69 4.21
N SER A 94 9.60 17.76 3.51
CA SER A 94 9.22 19.10 3.94
C SER A 94 7.77 19.34 3.56
N ILE A 95 6.93 19.69 4.52
CA ILE A 95 5.57 20.15 4.32
C ILE A 95 5.45 21.59 4.82
N ASN A 96 4.69 22.42 4.11
CA ASN A 96 4.43 23.77 4.58
C ASN A 96 3.31 23.72 5.63
N ALA A 97 3.66 24.04 6.88
CA ALA A 97 2.70 24.26 7.94
C ALA A 97 2.57 25.77 8.16
N PHE A 98 1.52 26.35 7.59
CA PHE A 98 1.27 27.80 7.65
C PHE A 98 2.41 28.60 6.99
N ILE A 99 3.28 29.25 7.75
CA ILE A 99 4.41 30.08 7.25
C ILE A 99 5.75 29.32 7.31
N TRP A 100 5.81 28.18 7.99
CA TRP A 100 7.06 27.46 8.24
C TRP A 100 7.09 26.11 7.53
N ALA A 101 8.22 25.82 6.90
CA ALA A 101 8.53 24.49 6.42
C ALA A 101 8.78 23.56 7.62
N VAL A 102 7.98 22.51 7.73
CA VAL A 102 8.10 21.47 8.75
C VAL A 102 8.60 20.21 8.08
N SER A 103 9.61 19.61 8.71
CA SER A 103 10.14 18.33 8.30
C SER A 103 9.35 17.20 8.95
N VAL A 104 8.66 16.38 8.15
CA VAL A 104 7.92 15.19 8.62
C VAL A 104 8.60 13.92 8.16
N ARG A 105 8.85 13.01 9.10
CA ARG A 105 9.35 11.66 8.81
C ARG A 105 8.21 10.75 8.39
N TRP A 106 8.48 9.91 7.41
CA TRP A 106 7.55 8.90 6.90
C TRP A 106 8.25 7.55 6.77
N ILE A 107 7.44 6.49 6.80
CA ILE A 107 7.87 5.12 6.55
C ILE A 107 6.88 4.45 5.60
N LYS A 108 7.39 3.69 4.63
CA LYS A 108 6.60 3.01 3.59
C LYS A 108 7.11 1.59 3.39
N ILE A 109 6.23 0.64 3.08
CA ILE A 109 6.67 -0.67 2.55
C ILE A 109 7.02 -0.56 1.05
N LYS A 110 7.87 -1.46 0.53
CA LYS A 110 8.06 -1.56 -0.93
C LYS A 110 6.75 -1.82 -1.68
N ALA A 111 6.62 -1.24 -2.87
CA ALA A 111 5.42 -1.35 -3.68
C ALA A 111 5.21 -2.76 -4.24
N ARG A 112 3.94 -3.16 -4.33
CA ARG A 112 3.50 -4.50 -4.72
C ARG A 112 2.57 -4.46 -5.91
N ASP A 113 2.52 -5.56 -6.64
CA ASP A 113 1.65 -5.66 -7.79
C ASP A 113 0.18 -5.65 -7.37
N LEU A 114 -0.64 -5.06 -8.23
CA LEU A 114 -2.06 -4.89 -8.03
C LEU A 114 -2.80 -6.02 -8.74
N PHE A 115 -3.79 -6.61 -8.07
CA PHE A 115 -4.63 -7.67 -8.62
C PHE A 115 -6.08 -7.24 -8.62
N GLY A 116 -6.85 -7.80 -9.56
CA GLY A 116 -8.31 -7.71 -9.55
C GLY A 116 -8.91 -8.33 -8.29
N GLU A 117 -10.20 -8.09 -8.07
CA GLU A 117 -10.93 -8.67 -6.95
C GLU A 117 -10.88 -10.20 -6.91
N CYS A 118 -10.88 -10.86 -8.07
CA CYS A 118 -10.78 -12.30 -8.19
C CYS A 118 -9.33 -12.82 -8.17
N GLY A 119 -8.35 -11.94 -7.93
CA GLY A 119 -6.92 -12.26 -7.99
C GLY A 119 -6.37 -12.39 -9.41
N ASP A 120 -7.15 -11.98 -10.41
CA ASP A 120 -6.77 -11.94 -11.81
C ASP A 120 -5.89 -10.72 -12.16
N PHE A 121 -5.15 -10.84 -13.25
CA PHE A 121 -4.35 -9.73 -13.78
C PHE A 121 -5.21 -8.86 -14.70
N ILE A 122 -5.34 -7.58 -14.34
CA ILE A 122 -5.98 -6.58 -15.19
C ILE A 122 -4.91 -5.89 -16.04
N LYS A 123 -5.03 -5.97 -17.37
CA LYS A 123 -4.02 -5.46 -18.31
C LYS A 123 -3.67 -3.99 -18.08
N GLU A 124 -4.66 -3.13 -17.89
CA GLU A 124 -4.46 -1.69 -17.64
C GLU A 124 -3.85 -1.39 -16.26
N LEU A 125 -3.88 -2.34 -15.32
CA LEU A 125 -3.21 -2.23 -14.01
C LEU A 125 -1.78 -2.76 -14.05
N LYS A 126 -1.34 -3.37 -15.17
CA LYS A 126 0.03 -3.86 -15.30
C LYS A 126 1.02 -2.70 -15.15
N GLY A 127 1.92 -2.84 -14.18
CA GLY A 127 2.91 -1.82 -13.86
C GLY A 127 2.36 -0.67 -13.01
N ILE A 128 1.13 -0.77 -12.49
CA ILE A 128 0.64 0.05 -11.38
C ILE A 128 0.79 -0.80 -10.12
N LYS A 129 1.54 -0.27 -9.15
CA LYS A 129 1.82 -0.93 -7.88
C LYS A 129 1.17 -0.18 -6.73
N TYR A 130 0.97 -0.84 -5.59
CA TYR A 130 0.49 -0.21 -4.37
C TYR A 130 1.44 -0.42 -3.20
N SER A 131 1.43 0.50 -2.24
CA SER A 131 2.15 0.37 -0.98
C SER A 131 1.38 1.04 0.16
N TYR A 132 1.76 0.69 1.38
CA TYR A 132 1.28 1.33 2.60
C TYR A 132 2.37 2.24 3.18
N LEU A 133 1.98 3.46 3.50
CA LEU A 133 2.82 4.50 4.07
C LEU A 133 2.21 4.98 5.39
N VAL A 134 3.03 5.33 6.37
CA VAL A 134 2.61 6.09 7.55
C VAL A 134 3.37 7.39 7.61
N SER A 135 2.64 8.48 7.80
CA SER A 135 3.20 9.82 7.99
C SER A 135 2.24 10.69 8.80
N PRO A 136 2.76 11.56 9.68
CA PRO A 136 4.10 11.53 10.25
C PRO A 136 4.31 10.31 11.17
N VAL A 137 5.54 9.83 11.32
CA VAL A 137 5.87 8.75 12.29
C VAL A 137 6.43 9.25 13.61
N ASP A 138 6.81 10.52 13.68
CA ASP A 138 7.34 11.16 14.89
C ASP A 138 7.29 12.70 14.79
N GLY A 139 7.89 13.38 15.77
CA GLY A 139 7.94 14.82 15.86
C GLY A 139 6.67 15.45 16.45
N SER A 140 6.56 16.76 16.35
CA SER A 140 5.47 17.55 16.95
C SER A 140 4.09 17.30 16.30
N TYR A 141 4.06 16.67 15.12
CA TYR A 141 2.83 16.41 14.36
C TYR A 141 2.37 14.95 14.43
N ILE A 142 3.00 14.12 15.27
CA ILE A 142 2.68 12.69 15.42
C ILE A 142 1.21 12.42 15.75
N SER A 143 0.50 13.38 16.35
CA SER A 143 -0.95 13.28 16.58
C SER A 143 -1.79 13.15 15.30
N TYR A 144 -1.23 13.57 14.17
CA TYR A 144 -1.83 13.46 12.83
C TYR A 144 -1.36 12.23 12.05
N ALA A 145 -0.61 11.31 12.68
CA ALA A 145 -0.15 10.09 12.01
C ALA A 145 -1.34 9.33 11.42
N MET A 146 -1.28 9.05 10.12
CA MET A 146 -2.30 8.31 9.39
C MET A 146 -1.67 7.27 8.46
N PRO A 147 -2.37 6.16 8.19
CA PRO A 147 -2.04 5.31 7.05
C PRO A 147 -2.41 6.02 5.74
N ILE A 148 -1.53 5.90 4.76
CA ILE A 148 -1.67 6.43 3.41
C ILE A 148 -1.49 5.25 2.45
N ILE A 149 -2.43 5.06 1.53
CA ILE A 149 -2.33 4.09 0.44
C ILE A 149 -1.69 4.82 -0.73
N VAL A 150 -0.57 4.34 -1.23
CA VAL A 150 0.16 4.97 -2.33
C VAL A 150 0.10 4.05 -3.54
N PHE A 151 -0.36 4.58 -4.68
CA PHE A 151 -0.24 3.89 -5.95
C PHE A 151 0.90 4.47 -6.78
N GLU A 152 1.69 3.62 -7.40
CA GLU A 152 2.89 4.04 -8.13
C GLU A 152 2.95 3.41 -9.52
N THR A 153 3.38 4.21 -10.48
CA THR A 153 3.59 3.77 -11.87
C THR A 153 5.03 3.35 -12.09
N THR A 154 5.20 2.39 -12.98
CA THR A 154 6.50 1.97 -13.54
C THR A 154 6.83 2.82 -14.77
N ARG A 155 8.03 2.67 -15.34
CA ARG A 155 8.41 3.39 -16.57
C ARG A 155 7.52 3.03 -17.76
N GLU A 156 6.99 1.82 -17.77
CA GLU A 156 6.13 1.30 -18.83
C GLU A 156 4.70 1.82 -18.69
N SER A 157 4.17 1.89 -17.47
CA SER A 157 2.79 2.31 -17.22
C SER A 157 2.63 3.83 -17.09
N ASP A 158 3.66 4.55 -16.63
CA ASP A 158 3.55 5.98 -16.37
C ASP A 158 3.16 6.81 -17.60
N PRO A 159 3.72 6.59 -18.81
CA PRO A 159 3.28 7.34 -19.99
C PRO A 159 1.83 7.06 -20.40
N LEU A 160 1.26 5.94 -19.96
CA LEU A 160 -0.04 5.44 -20.39
C LEU A 160 -1.15 5.81 -19.42
N TYR A 161 -0.86 5.76 -18.12
CA TYR A 161 -1.88 5.78 -17.09
C TYR A 161 -1.53 6.71 -15.92
N SER A 162 -2.57 7.20 -15.25
CA SER A 162 -2.48 7.89 -13.97
C SER A 162 -3.61 7.43 -13.05
N VAL A 163 -3.42 7.56 -11.73
CA VAL A 163 -4.43 7.14 -10.75
C VAL A 163 -5.21 8.38 -10.28
N SER A 164 -6.46 8.51 -10.73
CA SER A 164 -7.29 9.68 -10.45
C SER A 164 -8.20 9.49 -9.23
N GLY A 165 -8.46 8.26 -8.79
CA GLY A 165 -9.37 8.03 -7.67
C GLY A 165 -9.17 6.70 -6.93
N PHE A 166 -9.61 6.65 -5.68
CA PHE A 166 -9.52 5.47 -4.83
C PHE A 166 -10.61 5.45 -3.74
N LYS A 167 -11.19 4.28 -3.50
CA LYS A 167 -12.21 4.06 -2.48
C LYS A 167 -12.10 2.64 -1.91
N LEU A 168 -12.16 2.48 -0.59
CA LEU A 168 -12.29 1.16 0.05
C LEU A 168 -13.75 0.75 0.13
N ILE A 169 -14.04 -0.51 -0.22
CA ILE A 169 -15.37 -1.11 -0.14
C ILE A 169 -15.45 -1.91 1.17
N SER A 170 -15.98 -1.27 2.22
CA SER A 170 -16.03 -1.84 3.57
C SER A 170 -17.46 -2.24 3.94
N LYS A 171 -17.62 -3.33 4.71
CA LYS A 171 -18.92 -3.76 5.24
C LYS A 171 -19.44 -2.74 6.25
N GLY A 172 -20.20 -1.76 5.79
CA GLY A 172 -20.87 -0.77 6.63
C GLY A 172 -20.87 0.62 6.01
N ASN A 173 -19.71 1.13 5.61
CA ASN A 173 -19.59 2.39 4.87
C ASN A 173 -18.27 2.44 4.10
N ASP A 174 -18.35 2.64 2.79
CA ASP A 174 -17.20 2.91 1.94
C ASP A 174 -16.35 4.07 2.50
N ILE A 175 -15.05 4.02 2.23
CA ILE A 175 -14.11 5.09 2.58
C ILE A 175 -13.61 5.70 1.29
N ASN A 176 -14.08 6.90 0.96
CA ASN A 176 -13.69 7.62 -0.25
C ASN A 176 -12.46 8.49 0.02
N PHE A 177 -11.37 8.25 -0.70
CA PHE A 177 -10.12 8.98 -0.51
C PHE A 177 -10.00 10.22 -1.43
N ASN A 178 -10.97 10.41 -2.32
CA ASN A 178 -10.95 11.52 -3.29
C ASN A 178 -11.25 12.87 -2.65
N GLU A 179 -11.92 12.89 -1.49
CA GLU A 179 -12.26 14.12 -0.77
C GLU A 179 -11.02 14.88 -0.27
N ASN A 180 -9.89 14.18 -0.10
CA ASN A 180 -8.62 14.74 0.33
C ASN A 180 -7.63 14.96 -0.82
N LYS A 181 -8.07 14.77 -2.07
CA LYS A 181 -7.30 15.16 -3.27
C LYS A 181 -7.50 16.64 -3.55
N SER A 182 -6.67 17.49 -2.94
CA SER A 182 -6.44 18.83 -3.47
C SER A 182 -5.01 19.22 -3.20
N GLY A 183 -4.24 19.53 -4.24
CA GLY A 183 -2.86 20.07 -4.14
C GLY A 183 -2.78 21.48 -3.55
N PHE A 184 -3.78 21.87 -2.76
CA PHE A 184 -3.96 23.15 -2.11
C PHE A 184 -4.49 22.86 -0.70
N TRP A 185 -3.92 23.51 0.31
CA TRP A 185 -4.29 23.44 1.75
C TRP A 185 -3.85 22.22 2.56
N GLY A 186 -2.54 21.97 2.64
CA GLY A 186 -1.99 20.98 3.59
C GLY A 186 -2.47 19.53 3.37
N ARG A 187 -3.09 19.27 2.22
CA ARG A 187 -3.58 17.98 1.75
C ARG A 187 -2.52 17.29 0.89
N LEU A 188 -2.61 15.97 0.79
CA LEU A 188 -1.64 15.16 0.05
C LEU A 188 -1.52 15.64 -1.41
N PRO A 189 -0.31 15.62 -1.99
CA PRO A 189 -0.13 16.02 -3.39
C PRO A 189 -0.93 15.09 -4.29
N MET A 190 -1.46 15.64 -5.39
CA MET A 190 -2.24 14.83 -6.34
C MET A 190 -1.38 13.75 -7.00
N SER A 191 -0.10 14.06 -7.19
CA SER A 191 0.96 13.13 -7.56
C SER A 191 2.32 13.71 -7.17
N GLU A 192 3.32 12.87 -7.01
CA GLU A 192 4.71 13.26 -6.78
C GLU A 192 5.68 12.26 -7.43
N LYS A 193 6.96 12.60 -7.52
CA LYS A 193 7.97 11.63 -7.97
C LYS A 193 8.10 10.50 -6.94
N SER A 194 8.10 9.26 -7.41
CA SER A 194 8.34 8.11 -6.53
C SER A 194 9.75 8.13 -5.96
N VAL A 195 9.85 7.77 -4.68
CA VAL A 195 11.10 7.59 -3.94
C VAL A 195 11.69 6.18 -4.12
N GLU A 196 10.92 5.25 -4.68
CA GLU A 196 11.30 3.86 -4.85
C GLU A 196 11.96 3.62 -6.21
N SER A 197 13.14 2.99 -6.20
CA SER A 197 13.88 2.74 -7.44
C SER A 197 13.09 1.84 -8.39
N GLY A 198 12.98 2.27 -9.65
CA GLY A 198 12.21 1.57 -10.68
C GLY A 198 10.77 2.06 -10.84
N LEU A 199 10.28 2.88 -9.91
CA LEU A 199 8.98 3.55 -10.00
C LEU A 199 9.15 5.02 -10.40
N VAL A 200 8.10 5.61 -10.96
CA VAL A 200 8.14 6.94 -11.61
C VAL A 200 7.29 7.94 -10.85
N THR A 201 5.97 7.76 -10.84
CA THR A 201 5.02 8.70 -10.22
C THR A 201 4.27 8.00 -9.10
N ALA A 202 4.20 8.64 -7.93
CA ALA A 202 3.41 8.22 -6.78
C ALA A 202 2.12 9.05 -6.67
N TYR A 203 1.04 8.38 -6.35
CA TYR A 203 -0.31 8.91 -6.15
C TYR A 203 -0.76 8.56 -4.73
N PRO A 204 -0.49 9.41 -3.72
CA PRO A 204 -0.84 9.13 -2.33
C PRO A 204 -2.32 9.41 -2.04
N PHE A 205 -2.95 8.53 -1.25
CA PHE A 205 -4.33 8.62 -0.82
C PHE A 205 -4.44 8.47 0.70
N GLY A 206 -4.91 9.52 1.36
CA GLY A 206 -5.12 9.58 2.80
C GLY A 206 -6.57 9.90 3.14
N SER A 207 -7.01 9.45 4.32
CA SER A 207 -8.35 9.72 4.85
C SER A 207 -8.26 10.74 5.99
N SER A 208 -9.24 11.64 6.06
CA SER A 208 -9.42 12.53 7.21
C SER A 208 -9.86 11.74 8.44
N ASP A 209 -10.54 10.62 8.23
CA ASP A 209 -10.84 9.62 9.24
C ASP A 209 -9.87 8.44 9.10
N ALA A 210 -8.64 8.66 9.58
CA ALA A 210 -7.57 7.67 9.58
C ALA A 210 -7.89 6.45 10.47
N LYS A 211 -8.65 6.67 11.54
CA LYS A 211 -9.08 5.60 12.46
C LYS A 211 -10.00 4.61 11.74
N LYS A 212 -10.99 5.11 10.98
CA LYS A 212 -11.89 4.27 10.19
C LYS A 212 -11.14 3.42 9.16
N VAL A 213 -10.02 3.91 8.61
CA VAL A 213 -9.18 3.10 7.70
C VAL A 213 -8.57 1.91 8.43
N ILE A 214 -7.96 2.15 9.61
CA ILE A 214 -7.36 1.08 10.42
C ILE A 214 -8.42 0.06 10.84
N GLU A 215 -9.58 0.53 11.30
CA GLU A 215 -10.69 -0.33 11.72
C GLU A 215 -11.26 -1.15 10.55
N ALA A 216 -11.35 -0.56 9.35
CA ALA A 216 -11.80 -1.28 8.16
C ALA A 216 -10.87 -2.44 7.82
N PHE A 217 -9.55 -2.22 7.82
CA PHE A 217 -8.59 -3.31 7.62
C PHE A 217 -8.65 -4.34 8.76
N ALA A 218 -8.66 -3.90 10.02
CA ALA A 218 -8.71 -4.80 11.17
C ALA A 218 -9.96 -5.70 11.18
N SER A 219 -11.11 -5.20 10.73
CA SER A 219 -12.36 -5.96 10.63
C SER A 219 -12.32 -7.14 9.66
N LEU A 220 -11.30 -7.21 8.78
CA LEU A 220 -11.12 -8.30 7.83
C LEU A 220 -10.39 -9.50 8.42
N TYR A 221 -9.92 -9.41 9.66
CA TYR A 221 -9.46 -10.55 10.43
C TYR A 221 -10.64 -11.26 11.10
N ASN A 222 -10.90 -12.49 10.70
CA ASN A 222 -11.97 -13.31 11.28
C ASN A 222 -11.52 -14.76 11.39
N ASN A 223 -11.81 -15.39 12.53
CA ASN A 223 -11.51 -16.81 12.80
C ASN A 223 -10.08 -17.25 12.44
N GLY A 224 -9.07 -16.43 12.77
CA GLY A 224 -7.67 -16.76 12.50
C GLY A 224 -7.20 -16.51 11.07
N THR A 225 -8.08 -15.99 10.21
CA THR A 225 -7.79 -15.77 8.78
C THR A 225 -8.01 -14.31 8.40
N TRP A 226 -7.18 -13.81 7.48
CA TRP A 226 -7.33 -12.47 6.91
C TRP A 226 -8.02 -12.57 5.55
N SER A 227 -9.04 -11.72 5.35
CA SER A 227 -9.60 -11.45 4.02
C SER A 227 -8.88 -10.27 3.38
N ASP A 228 -8.74 -10.28 2.05
CA ASP A 228 -8.28 -9.10 1.30
C ASP A 228 -9.27 -7.94 1.44
N MET A 229 -8.73 -6.72 1.43
CA MET A 229 -9.52 -5.49 1.37
C MET A 229 -9.92 -5.23 -0.09
N ILE A 230 -11.22 -5.22 -0.35
CA ILE A 230 -11.76 -4.86 -1.66
C ILE A 230 -11.77 -3.34 -1.81
N ALA A 231 -11.32 -2.86 -2.96
CA ALA A 231 -11.28 -1.44 -3.26
C ALA A 231 -11.61 -1.15 -4.72
N GLU A 232 -12.01 0.10 -4.98
CA GLU A 232 -12.14 0.66 -6.32
C GLU A 232 -10.99 1.62 -6.59
N ILE A 233 -10.32 1.46 -7.72
CA ILE A 233 -9.30 2.37 -8.22
C ILE A 233 -9.74 2.97 -9.55
N THR A 234 -9.64 4.29 -9.68
CA THR A 234 -9.94 5.00 -10.92
C THR A 234 -8.63 5.26 -11.67
N ILE A 235 -8.54 4.69 -12.87
CA ILE A 235 -7.41 4.83 -13.77
C ILE A 235 -7.79 5.73 -14.93
N LYS A 236 -6.98 6.75 -15.15
CA LYS A 236 -7.12 7.70 -16.26
C LYS A 236 -6.08 7.39 -17.34
N SER A 237 -6.55 7.18 -18.56
CA SER A 237 -5.70 7.12 -19.75
C SER A 237 -5.08 8.49 -20.01
N LYS A 238 -3.74 8.51 -20.17
CA LYS A 238 -3.00 9.66 -20.68
C LYS A 238 -3.04 9.72 -22.21
N GLN A 239 -3.35 8.59 -22.88
CA GLN A 239 -3.52 8.49 -24.33
C GLN A 239 -4.90 8.96 -24.78
N TYR A 240 -5.01 9.47 -26.00
CA TYR A 240 -6.29 9.87 -26.60
C TYR A 240 -7.04 8.66 -27.19
N PRO A 241 -8.36 8.55 -26.98
CA PRO A 241 -9.20 9.45 -26.17
C PRO A 241 -8.92 9.29 -24.65
N LYS A 242 -8.85 10.43 -23.96
CA LYS A 242 -8.64 10.46 -22.50
C LYS A 242 -9.90 9.94 -21.82
N ASN A 243 -9.86 8.69 -21.37
CA ASN A 243 -10.96 8.03 -20.70
C ASN A 243 -10.57 7.69 -19.25
N GLU A 244 -11.57 7.60 -18.38
CA GLU A 244 -11.42 7.10 -17.02
C GLU A 244 -12.19 5.78 -16.87
N LYS A 245 -11.55 4.81 -16.21
CA LYS A 245 -12.15 3.51 -15.92
C LYS A 245 -11.96 3.21 -14.44
N VAL A 246 -12.97 2.58 -13.84
CA VAL A 246 -12.92 2.10 -12.46
C VAL A 246 -12.70 0.60 -12.48
N TYR A 247 -11.75 0.14 -11.68
CA TYR A 247 -11.45 -1.29 -11.50
C TYR A 247 -11.64 -1.67 -10.04
N ARG A 248 -12.18 -2.87 -9.81
CA ARG A 248 -12.21 -3.49 -8.48
C ARG A 248 -10.93 -4.29 -8.27
N ILE A 249 -10.27 -4.05 -7.15
CA ILE A 249 -8.94 -4.56 -6.82
C ILE A 249 -8.92 -5.12 -5.41
N THR A 250 -7.91 -5.93 -5.13
CA THR A 250 -7.62 -6.45 -3.78
C THR A 250 -6.35 -5.84 -3.21
N LEU A 251 -6.39 -5.51 -1.93
CA LEU A 251 -5.25 -5.04 -1.13
C LEU A 251 -5.03 -6.01 0.03
N ASP A 252 -3.77 -6.39 0.29
CA ASP A 252 -3.44 -7.39 1.31
C ASP A 252 -3.61 -6.82 2.74
N SER A 253 -4.70 -7.22 3.40
CA SER A 253 -5.03 -6.77 4.75
C SER A 253 -4.08 -7.30 5.83
N GLN A 254 -3.56 -8.51 5.65
CA GLN A 254 -2.58 -9.08 6.56
C GLN A 254 -1.28 -8.28 6.50
N LEU A 255 -0.82 -7.95 5.29
CA LEU A 255 0.32 -7.10 5.05
C LEU A 255 0.13 -5.73 5.68
N PHE A 256 -1.04 -5.11 5.49
CA PHE A 256 -1.36 -3.82 6.11
C PHE A 256 -1.17 -3.91 7.62
N ASN A 257 -1.83 -4.88 8.27
CA ASN A 257 -1.77 -5.04 9.71
C ASN A 257 -0.35 -5.31 10.22
N VAL A 258 0.39 -6.23 9.59
CA VAL A 258 1.77 -6.53 9.97
C VAL A 258 2.67 -5.31 9.78
N ALA A 259 2.51 -4.57 8.68
CA ALA A 259 3.27 -3.35 8.44
C ALA A 259 3.00 -2.30 9.52
N MET A 260 1.73 -2.05 9.85
CA MET A 260 1.38 -1.09 10.91
C MET A 260 1.95 -1.49 12.27
N LYS A 261 1.90 -2.77 12.64
CA LYS A 261 2.50 -3.29 13.89
C LYS A 261 4.01 -3.06 13.93
N LYS A 262 4.73 -3.42 12.85
CA LYS A 262 6.18 -3.18 12.75
C LYS A 262 6.56 -1.70 12.80
N ILE A 263 5.72 -0.84 12.21
CA ILE A 263 5.90 0.62 12.28
C ILE A 263 5.72 1.10 13.72
N ILE A 264 4.71 0.61 14.45
CA ILE A 264 4.51 0.93 15.87
C ILE A 264 5.68 0.42 16.71
N GLU A 265 6.17 -0.79 16.49
CA GLU A 265 7.34 -1.33 17.20
C GLU A 265 8.57 -0.42 17.03
N LYS A 266 8.78 0.09 15.81
CA LYS A 266 9.88 1.01 15.52
C LYS A 266 9.64 2.44 16.02
N TYR A 267 8.39 2.90 16.00
CA TYR A 267 7.96 4.24 16.43
C TYR A 267 6.84 4.17 17.47
N PRO A 268 7.13 3.72 18.71
CA PRO A 268 6.12 3.38 19.70
C PRO A 268 5.24 4.57 20.13
N LYS A 269 5.76 5.79 20.02
CA LYS A 269 5.01 7.02 20.34
C LYS A 269 3.76 7.20 19.47
N ILE A 270 3.71 6.62 18.27
CA ILE A 270 2.54 6.72 17.38
C ILE A 270 1.30 6.12 18.07
N LYS A 271 1.46 4.99 18.76
CA LYS A 271 0.34 4.27 19.39
C LYS A 271 -0.36 5.11 20.46
N SER A 272 0.40 5.86 21.26
CA SER A 272 -0.16 6.69 22.33
C SER A 272 -0.58 8.08 21.87
N ALA A 273 0.07 8.63 20.84
CA ALA A 273 -0.11 10.02 20.44
C ALA A 273 -1.10 10.22 19.29
N SER A 274 -1.27 9.22 18.40
CA SER A 274 -2.22 9.30 17.29
C SER A 274 -3.57 8.67 17.66
N PHE A 275 -4.64 9.41 17.38
CA PHE A 275 -6.00 8.90 17.53
C PHE A 275 -6.31 7.73 16.59
N ALA A 276 -5.61 7.63 15.47
CA ALA A 276 -5.84 6.55 14.50
C ALA A 276 -5.22 5.22 14.97
N PHE A 277 -4.01 5.27 15.52
CA PHE A 277 -3.23 4.06 15.85
C PHE A 277 -3.47 3.53 17.26
N ASN A 278 -4.15 4.31 18.13
CA ASN A 278 -4.46 3.85 19.48
C ASN A 278 -5.41 2.63 19.51
N SER A 279 -6.20 2.42 18.46
CA SER A 279 -7.14 1.31 18.32
C SER A 279 -6.50 0.04 17.75
N LEU A 280 -5.24 0.12 17.29
CA LEU A 280 -4.54 -1.02 16.71
C LEU A 280 -4.06 -1.94 17.85
N ILE A 281 -4.79 -3.05 18.03
CA ILE A 281 -4.51 -4.04 19.08
C ILE A 281 -3.29 -4.89 18.64
N ASN A 282 -2.38 -5.13 19.59
CA ASN A 282 -1.17 -5.94 19.39
C ASN A 282 -1.50 -7.40 19.06
#